data_AF-A0A366WRR9-F1
#
_entry.id   AF-A0A366WRR9-F1
#
_cell.length_a   1.000
_cell.length_b   1.000
_cell.length_c   1.000
_cell.angle_alpha   90.00
_cell.angle_beta   90.00
_cell.angle_gamma   90.00
#
_symmetry.space_group_name_H-M   'P 1'
#
loop_
_entity.id
_entity.type
_entity.pdbx_description
1 polymer ?
#
loop_
_entity_poly.entity_id
_entity_poly.type
_entity_poly.pdbx_seq_one_letter_code
_entity_poly.pdbx_strand_id
1 'polypeptide(L)'
;MQDTKTGALSGGQIARLAMLILRLRNPNFYVLDEPTNHLDFDRQEALEDELITHNALWLLVGYDCCFLRNAGHRFWMIIGKRLEEVEGPEPFLAGEMGE
;
A
#
# COMPACT_ATOMS: atom_id res chain seq x y z
N MET A 1 20.34 18.08 0.67
CA MET A 1 19.65 17.99 -0.64
C MET A 1 20.36 16.87 -1.40
N GLN A 2 19.68 15.76 -1.74
CA GLN A 2 20.33 14.65 -2.46
C GLN A 2 20.53 15.07 -3.92
N ASP A 3 21.78 15.17 -4.36
CA ASP A 3 22.21 15.61 -5.70
C ASP A 3 22.39 14.42 -6.68
N THR A 4 21.68 13.32 -6.42
CA THR A 4 21.81 12.08 -7.19
C THR A 4 20.94 12.18 -8.45
N LYS A 5 21.57 11.99 -9.62
CA LYS A 5 20.84 11.92 -10.90
C LYS A 5 19.77 10.83 -10.83
N THR A 6 18.57 11.10 -11.38
CA THR A 6 17.41 10.19 -11.32
C THR A 6 17.72 8.78 -11.83
N GLY A 7 18.59 8.64 -12.82
CA GLY A 7 19.04 7.33 -13.35
C GLY A 7 19.96 6.52 -12.44
N ALA A 8 20.40 7.05 -11.29
CA ALA A 8 21.25 6.36 -10.32
C ALA A 8 20.52 6.08 -8.99
N LEU A 9 19.20 6.31 -8.94
CA LEU A 9 18.40 6.03 -7.76
C LEU A 9 18.15 4.53 -7.61
N SER A 10 18.18 4.03 -6.37
CA SER A 10 17.75 2.66 -6.06
C SER A 10 16.24 2.51 -6.25
N GLY A 11 15.74 1.27 -6.40
CA GLY A 11 14.31 1.01 -6.55
C GLY A 11 13.45 1.67 -5.46
N GLY A 12 13.89 1.60 -4.19
CA GLY A 12 13.20 2.27 -3.08
C GLY A 12 13.23 3.80 -3.16
N GLN A 13 14.31 4.40 -3.68
CA GLN A 13 14.37 5.84 -3.91
C GLN A 13 13.44 6.29 -5.04
N ILE A 14 13.30 5.48 -6.09
CA ILE A 14 12.35 5.72 -7.19
C ILE A 14 10.92 5.61 -6.68
N ALA A 15 10.60 4.57 -5.90
CA ALA A 15 9.28 4.41 -5.27
C ALA A 15 8.92 5.62 -4.38
N ARG A 16 9.88 6.10 -3.58
CA ARG A 16 9.69 7.30 -2.75
C ARG A 16 9.45 8.55 -3.58
N LEU A 17 10.17 8.72 -4.68
CA LEU A 17 9.96 9.84 -5.60
C LEU A 17 8.58 9.75 -6.27
N ALA A 18 8.15 8.56 -6.68
CA ALA A 18 6.84 8.32 -7.25
C ALA A 18 5.72 8.68 -6.27
N MET A 19 5.85 8.30 -4.99
CA MET A 19 4.92 8.69 -3.93
C MET A 19 4.84 10.21 -3.80
N LEU A 20 5.98 10.91 -3.70
CA LEU A 20 5.99 12.38 -3.65
C LEU A 20 5.32 13.04 -4.87
N ILE A 21 5.49 12.47 -6.07
CA ILE A 21 4.81 12.96 -7.28
C ILE A 21 3.30 12.73 -7.19
N LEU A 22 2.86 11.57 -6.70
CA LEU A 22 1.44 11.28 -6.48
C LEU A 22 0.82 12.28 -5.48
N ARG A 23 1.52 12.59 -4.38
CA ARG A 23 1.11 13.60 -3.40
C ARG A 23 0.88 14.96 -4.05
N LEU A 24 1.83 15.42 -4.87
CA LEU A 24 1.74 16.70 -5.55
C LEU A 24 0.61 16.75 -6.59
N ARG A 25 0.26 15.61 -7.20
CA ARG A 25 -0.83 15.53 -8.17
C ARG A 25 -2.21 15.49 -7.52
N ASN A 26 -2.29 15.11 -6.25
CA ASN A 26 -3.53 14.98 -5.49
C ASN A 26 -4.66 14.26 -6.27
N PRO A 27 -4.42 13.04 -6.78
CA PRO A 27 -5.44 12.31 -7.52
C PRO A 27 -6.61 11.91 -6.60
N ASN A 28 -7.76 11.69 -7.22
CA ASN A 28 -8.97 11.21 -6.55
C ASN A 28 -9.03 9.67 -6.44
N PHE A 29 -8.14 8.96 -7.14
CA PHE A 29 -8.04 7.50 -7.12
C PHE A 29 -6.59 7.03 -7.14
N TYR A 30 -6.22 6.21 -6.17
CA TYR A 30 -4.90 5.60 -6.04
C TYR A 30 -4.98 4.10 -6.34
N VAL A 31 -4.05 3.58 -7.14
CA VAL A 31 -3.81 2.14 -7.29
C VAL A 31 -2.38 1.88 -6.89
N LEU A 32 -2.19 1.21 -5.76
CA LEU A 32 -0.88 1.01 -5.16
C LEU A 32 -0.61 -0.49 -5.02
N ASP A 33 0.49 -0.93 -5.62
CA ASP A 33 0.98 -2.31 -5.56
C ASP A 33 2.16 -2.36 -4.59
N GLU A 34 1.99 -3.06 -3.48
CA GLU A 34 2.97 -3.19 -2.39
C GLU A 34 3.51 -1.84 -1.87
N PRO A 35 2.66 -0.86 -1.51
CA PRO A 35 3.12 0.49 -1.14
C PRO A 35 3.89 0.55 0.18
N THR A 36 3.72 -0.44 1.06
CA THR A 36 4.45 -0.57 2.32
C THR A 36 5.85 -1.12 2.12
N ASN A 37 6.14 -1.71 0.95
CA ASN A 37 7.44 -2.30 0.70
C ASN A 37 8.51 -1.21 0.67
N HIS A 38 9.62 -1.45 1.37
CA HIS A 38 10.70 -0.47 1.62
C HIS A 38 10.31 0.74 2.49
N LEU A 39 9.13 0.75 3.12
CA LEU A 39 8.78 1.71 4.16
C LEU A 39 9.13 1.16 5.55
N ASP A 40 9.71 2.03 6.36
CA ASP A 40 9.82 1.90 7.80
C ASP A 40 8.49 2.26 8.47
N PHE A 41 8.30 1.83 9.71
CA PHE A 41 7.05 1.97 10.48
C PHE A 41 6.50 3.40 10.45
N ASP A 42 7.33 4.40 10.74
CA ASP A 42 6.95 5.82 10.74
C ASP A 42 6.38 6.30 9.39
N ARG A 43 6.84 5.70 8.27
CA ARG A 43 6.35 6.04 6.93
C ARG A 43 5.09 5.28 6.55
N GLN A 44 4.88 4.09 7.10
CA GLN A 44 3.61 3.38 6.95
C GLN A 44 2.49 4.16 7.65
N GLU A 45 2.73 4.64 8.88
CA GLU A 45 1.79 5.48 9.63
C GLU A 45 1.49 6.79 8.88
N ALA A 46 2.52 7.48 8.36
CA ALA A 46 2.31 8.69 7.57
C ALA A 46 1.53 8.45 6.26
N LEU A 47 1.66 7.27 5.65
CA LEU A 47 0.88 6.90 4.47
C LEU A 47 -0.57 6.57 4.84
N GLU A 48 -0.77 5.89 5.97
CA GLU A 48 -2.08 5.57 6.52
C GLU A 48 -2.87 6.86 6.82
N ASP A 49 -2.28 7.77 7.59
CA ASP A 49 -2.87 9.07 7.94
C ASP A 49 -3.22 9.89 6.69
N GLU A 50 -2.35 9.86 5.68
CA GLU A 50 -2.56 10.57 4.43
C GLU A 50 -3.74 9.98 3.63
N LEU A 51 -3.81 8.66 3.48
CA LEU A 51 -4.90 7.99 2.77
C LEU A 51 -6.25 8.25 3.46
N ILE A 52 -6.27 8.26 4.79
CA ILE A 52 -7.45 8.58 5.60
C ILE A 52 -7.85 10.05 5.41
N THR A 53 -6.89 10.98 5.42
CA THR A 53 -7.16 12.43 5.38
C THR A 53 -7.58 12.91 3.99
N HIS A 54 -7.03 12.33 2.92
CA HIS A 54 -7.25 12.82 1.55
C HIS A 54 -8.62 12.49 0.96
N ASN A 55 -9.47 11.71 1.66
CA ASN A 55 -10.82 11.32 1.25
C ASN A 55 -10.91 10.89 -0.24
N ALA A 56 -9.84 10.25 -0.71
CA ALA A 56 -9.72 9.70 -2.05
C ALA A 56 -10.16 8.24 -2.05
N LEU A 57 -10.42 7.68 -3.22
CA LEU A 57 -10.57 6.24 -3.38
C LEU A 57 -9.19 5.60 -3.55
N TRP A 58 -8.99 4.41 -3.01
CA TRP A 58 -7.71 3.71 -3.08
C TRP A 58 -7.95 2.21 -3.23
N LEU A 59 -7.15 1.60 -4.09
CA LEU A 59 -7.04 0.17 -4.29
C LEU A 59 -5.61 -0.22 -3.93
N LEU A 60 -5.48 -1.03 -2.89
CA LEU A 60 -4.19 -1.50 -2.41
C LEU A 60 -4.05 -2.99 -2.65
N VAL A 61 -2.86 -3.38 -3.04
CA VAL A 61 -2.41 -4.78 -3.02
C VAL A 61 -1.22 -4.83 -2.06
N GLY A 62 -1.23 -5.76 -1.13
CA GLY A 62 -0.15 -5.91 -0.16
C GLY A 62 -0.26 -7.18 0.66
N TYR A 63 0.84 -7.55 1.33
CA TYR A 63 0.89 -8.67 2.29
C TYR A 63 0.87 -8.23 3.77
N ASP A 64 1.00 -6.92 4.06
CA ASP A 64 0.99 -6.41 5.44
C ASP A 64 -0.45 -6.35 6.00
N CYS A 65 -0.82 -7.40 6.73
CA CYS A 65 -2.16 -7.56 7.29
C CYS A 65 -2.50 -6.47 8.34
N CYS A 66 -1.52 -5.94 9.05
CA CYS A 66 -1.75 -4.89 10.05
C CYS A 66 -2.07 -3.57 9.36
N PHE A 67 -1.29 -3.20 8.35
CA PHE A 67 -1.54 -2.00 7.55
C PHE A 67 -2.89 -2.09 6.82
N LEU A 68 -3.16 -3.21 6.15
CA LEU A 68 -4.42 -3.42 5.44
C LEU A 68 -5.61 -3.32 6.39
N ARG A 69 -5.52 -3.91 7.59
CA ARG A 69 -6.58 -3.84 8.60
C ARG A 69 -6.88 -2.42 9.05
N ASN A 70 -5.84 -1.65 9.38
CA ASN A 70 -6.02 -0.33 9.97
C ASN A 70 -6.53 0.66 8.94
N ALA A 71 -6.00 0.55 7.72
CA ALA A 71 -6.33 1.46 6.65
C ALA A 71 -7.64 1.06 5.95
N GLY A 72 -7.77 -0.20 5.53
CA GLY A 72 -8.78 -0.65 4.59
C GLY A 72 -10.22 -0.64 5.09
N HIS A 73 -11.17 -0.44 4.16
CA HIS A 73 -12.61 -0.51 4.44
C HIS A 73 -13.30 -1.74 3.83
N ARG A 74 -12.72 -2.29 2.77
CA ARG A 74 -13.21 -3.48 2.06
C ARG A 74 -12.02 -4.34 1.70
N PHE A 75 -12.19 -5.65 1.83
CA PHE A 75 -11.11 -6.61 1.65
C PHE A 75 -11.50 -7.61 0.58
N TRP A 76 -10.59 -7.83 -0.36
CA TRP A 76 -10.76 -8.83 -1.40
C TRP A 76 -9.59 -9.79 -1.39
N MET A 77 -9.88 -11.08 -1.53
CA MET A 77 -8.90 -12.15 -1.62
C MET A 77 -9.04 -12.88 -2.95
N ILE A 78 -7.90 -13.26 -3.54
CA ILE A 78 -7.91 -14.07 -4.76
C ILE A 78 -7.82 -15.55 -4.34
N ILE A 79 -8.93 -16.27 -4.44
CA ILE A 79 -9.04 -17.70 -4.11
C ILE A 79 -9.37 -18.47 -5.39
N GLY A 80 -8.52 -19.44 -5.76
CA GLY A 80 -8.78 -20.28 -6.94
C GLY A 80 -9.01 -19.50 -8.25
N LYS A 81 -8.30 -18.37 -8.44
CA LYS A 81 -8.44 -17.42 -9.56
C LYS A 81 -9.74 -16.60 -9.57
N ARG A 82 -10.46 -16.53 -8.45
CA ARG A 82 -11.64 -15.67 -8.28
C ARG A 82 -11.35 -14.62 -7.22
N LEU A 83 -11.87 -13.42 -7.42
CA LEU A 83 -11.83 -12.35 -6.43
C LEU A 83 -13.06 -12.49 -5.53
N GLU A 84 -12.84 -12.78 -4.26
CA GLU A 84 -13.89 -12.97 -3.25
C GLU A 84 -13.77 -11.88 -2.19
N GLU A 85 -14.89 -11.29 -1.79
CA GLU A 85 -14.94 -10.29 -0.72
C GLU A 85 -14.95 -10.99 0.64
N VAL A 86 -14.08 -10.53 1.53
CA VAL A 86 -13.88 -11.08 2.88
C VAL A 86 -14.09 -9.97 3.92
N GLU A 87 -14.38 -10.34 5.16
CA GLU A 87 -14.65 -9.36 6.23
C GLU A 87 -13.39 -8.64 6.72
N GLY A 88 -12.20 -9.18 6.45
CA GLY A 88 -10.93 -8.62 6.89
C GLY A 88 -9.72 -9.36 6.30
N PRO A 89 -8.49 -8.94 6.60
CA PRO A 89 -7.27 -9.57 6.08
C PRO A 89 -6.87 -10.85 6.83
N GLU A 90 -7.54 -11.23 7.92
CA GLU A 90 -7.27 -12.44 8.72
C GLU A 90 -7.25 -13.75 7.91
N PRO A 91 -8.17 -13.98 6.94
CA PRO A 91 -8.17 -15.21 6.17
C PRO A 91 -6.86 -15.44 5.41
N PHE A 92 -6.10 -14.38 5.11
CA PHE A 92 -4.76 -14.49 4.55
C PHE A 92 -3.79 -15.16 5.54
N LEU A 93 -3.78 -14.73 6.81
CA LEU A 93 -2.94 -15.33 7.86
C LEU A 93 -3.37 -16.77 8.19
N ALA A 94 -4.68 -17.03 8.22
CA ALA A 94 -5.20 -18.36 8.48
C ALA A 94 -4.85 -19.36 7.37
N GLY A 95 -4.80 -18.90 6.11
CA GLY A 95 -4.38 -19.71 4.96
C GLY A 95 -2.89 -20.06 4.97
N GLU A 96 -2.02 -19.20 5.49
CA GLU A 96 -0.57 -19.50 5.62
C GLU A 96 -0.24 -20.43 6.80
N MET A 97 -1.09 -20.49 7.83
CA MET A 97 -0.93 -21.40 8.97
C MET A 97 -1.51 -22.80 8.74
N GLY A 98 -2.08 -23.07 7.56
CA GLY A 98 -2.69 -24.34 7.19
C GLY A 98 -1.87 -25.12 6.16
N GLU A 99 -0.76 -25.71 6.60
CA GLU A 99 -0.16 -26.93 6.03
C GLU A 99 0.17 -27.94 7.15
#